data_AF-A0AB33QKW0-F1
#
_entry.id   AF-A0AB33QKW0-F1
#
_cell.length_a   1.000
_cell.length_b   1.000
_cell.length_c   1.000
_cell.angle_alpha   90.00
_cell.angle_beta   90.00
_cell.angle_gamma   90.00
#
_symmetry.space_group_name_H-M   'P 1'
#
loop_
_entity.id
_entity.type
_entity.pdbx_description
1 polymer ?
#
loop_
_entity_poly.entity_id
_entity_poly.type
_entity_poly.pdbx_seq_one_letter_code
_entity_poly.pdbx_strand_id
1 'polypeptide(L)'
;MRLIATVLAVGLLSACTQGYYVKHRSPIPVSKHVKRLNTTVCHDKDDWYLDGYRVGKDFQAQSQSQLNKRINYCGRRVPEELRTAWFNGFDAGSNGVQIDIEGYDEDALLTYDYDDDDRYSEDEEE
;
A
#
# COMPACT_ATOMS: atom_id res chain seq x y z
N MET A 1 31.01 -34.89 -51.14
CA MET A 1 31.12 -33.43 -50.97
C MET A 1 29.73 -32.85 -50.78
N ARG A 2 29.57 -32.02 -49.73
CA ARG A 2 28.50 -31.04 -49.44
C ARG A 2 27.09 -31.56 -49.11
N LEU A 3 26.90 -31.75 -47.80
CA LEU A 3 25.65 -31.64 -47.04
C LEU A 3 25.15 -30.19 -47.08
N ILE A 4 23.86 -29.96 -47.34
CA ILE A 4 23.16 -28.73 -46.93
C ILE A 4 21.75 -29.12 -46.46
N ALA A 5 21.64 -29.45 -45.19
CA ALA A 5 20.36 -29.58 -44.49
C ALA A 5 19.89 -28.17 -44.11
N THR A 6 18.86 -27.68 -44.79
CA THR A 6 18.20 -26.42 -44.46
C THR A 6 17.32 -26.62 -43.23
N VAL A 7 17.88 -26.33 -42.05
CA VAL A 7 17.14 -26.27 -40.78
C VAL A 7 16.39 -24.94 -40.73
N LEU A 8 15.11 -24.97 -41.08
CA LEU A 8 14.20 -23.85 -40.85
C LEU A 8 13.94 -23.74 -39.35
N ALA A 9 14.65 -22.80 -38.72
CA ALA A 9 14.44 -22.40 -37.34
C ALA A 9 13.10 -21.65 -37.22
N VAL A 10 12.04 -22.38 -36.90
CA VAL A 10 10.78 -21.79 -36.43
C VAL A 10 10.94 -21.49 -34.94
N GLY A 11 11.61 -20.38 -34.66
CA GLY A 11 11.67 -19.78 -33.33
C GLY A 11 10.33 -19.15 -33.01
N LEU A 12 9.40 -19.95 -32.48
CA LEU A 12 8.21 -19.43 -31.80
C LEU A 12 8.68 -18.72 -30.54
N LEU A 13 8.85 -17.40 -30.64
CA LEU A 13 8.88 -16.49 -29.52
C LEU A 13 7.51 -16.56 -28.84
N SER A 14 7.35 -17.55 -27.96
CA SER A 14 6.32 -17.53 -26.93
C SER A 14 6.71 -16.42 -25.95
N ALA A 15 6.36 -15.19 -26.30
CA ALA A 15 6.38 -14.09 -25.34
C ALA A 15 5.35 -14.44 -24.28
N CYS A 16 5.82 -14.96 -23.14
CA CYS A 16 5.00 -15.07 -21.95
C CYS A 16 4.57 -13.64 -21.57
N THR A 17 3.38 -13.23 -22.01
CA THR A 17 2.69 -12.12 -21.38
C THR A 17 2.27 -12.61 -20.01
N GLN A 18 3.19 -12.55 -19.04
CA GLN A 18 2.84 -12.51 -17.64
C GLN A 18 2.07 -11.20 -17.47
N GLY A 19 0.76 -11.26 -17.70
CA GLY A 19 -0.16 -10.22 -17.29
C GLY A 19 0.01 -10.10 -15.79
N TYR A 20 0.83 -9.17 -15.34
CA TYR A 20 0.85 -8.75 -13.95
C TYR A 20 -0.58 -8.30 -13.66
N TYR A 21 -1.32 -9.13 -12.93
CA TYR A 21 -2.58 -8.73 -12.34
C TYR A 21 -2.24 -7.57 -11.40
N VAL A 22 -2.32 -6.35 -11.91
CA VAL A 22 -2.24 -5.15 -11.09
C VAL A 22 -3.49 -5.20 -10.24
N LYS A 23 -3.34 -5.71 -9.01
CA LYS A 23 -4.36 -5.62 -7.97
C LYS A 23 -4.80 -4.16 -7.97
N HIS A 24 -6.07 -3.91 -8.33
CA HIS A 24 -6.58 -2.54 -8.42
C HIS A 24 -6.22 -1.81 -7.13
N ARG A 25 -5.46 -0.72 -7.27
CA ARG A 25 -5.00 0.05 -6.11
C ARG A 25 -6.23 0.63 -5.43
N SER A 26 -6.48 0.24 -4.19
CA SER A 26 -7.60 0.76 -3.41
C SER A 26 -7.23 2.12 -2.82
N PRO A 27 -8.19 3.07 -2.73
CA PRO A 27 -7.97 4.29 -1.98
C PRO A 27 -7.90 3.98 -0.47
N ILE A 28 -7.00 4.67 0.23
CA ILE A 28 -6.93 4.69 1.70
C ILE A 28 -7.54 6.01 2.17
N PRO A 29 -8.60 5.98 3.00
CA PRO A 29 -9.17 7.20 3.54
C PRO A 29 -8.22 7.84 4.55
N VAL A 30 -7.97 9.14 4.41
CA VAL A 30 -7.26 9.96 5.38
C VAL A 30 -8.25 10.65 6.32
N SER A 31 -9.30 11.24 5.74
CA SER A 31 -10.43 11.85 6.43
C SER A 31 -11.73 11.57 5.67
N LYS A 32 -12.86 12.13 6.13
CA LYS A 32 -14.15 12.02 5.43
C LYS A 32 -14.09 12.48 3.96
N HIS A 33 -13.26 13.49 3.67
CA HIS A 33 -13.21 14.11 2.33
C HIS A 33 -11.89 13.90 1.60
N VAL A 34 -10.87 13.34 2.28
CA VAL A 34 -9.53 13.15 1.71
C VAL A 34 -9.21 11.67 1.64
N LYS A 35 -8.87 11.20 0.44
CA LYS A 35 -8.39 9.84 0.19
C LYS A 35 -7.03 9.92 -0.48
N ARG A 36 -6.16 8.96 -0.19
CA ARG A 36 -4.87 8.78 -0.86
C ARG A 36 -4.83 7.45 -1.59
N LEU A 37 -4.04 7.35 -2.64
CA LEU A 37 -3.86 6.08 -3.35
C LEU A 37 -2.97 5.14 -2.54
N ASN A 38 -3.36 3.88 -2.43
CA ASN A 38 -2.48 2.83 -1.96
C ASN A 38 -1.51 2.43 -3.07
N THR A 39 -0.29 2.94 -3.05
CA THR A 39 0.77 2.55 -3.98
C THR A 39 1.62 1.39 -3.44
N THR A 40 1.09 0.74 -2.41
CA THR A 40 1.64 -0.21 -1.48
C THR A 40 2.01 -1.64 -1.90
N VAL A 41 3.25 -2.04 -2.18
CA VAL A 41 3.63 -3.46 -2.14
C VAL A 41 3.93 -3.90 -0.71
N CYS A 42 3.20 -4.90 -0.22
CA CYS A 42 3.20 -5.25 1.21
C CYS A 42 4.49 -5.85 1.76
N HIS A 43 5.31 -6.45 0.90
CA HIS A 43 6.58 -7.07 1.28
C HIS A 43 7.80 -6.28 0.80
N ASP A 44 7.61 -5.04 0.35
CA ASP A 44 8.68 -4.19 -0.16
C ASP A 44 8.99 -3.05 0.81
N LYS A 45 10.19 -3.10 1.39
CA LYS A 45 10.65 -2.16 2.41
C LYS A 45 10.70 -0.71 1.93
N ASP A 46 11.14 -0.48 0.69
CA ASP A 46 11.27 0.88 0.14
C ASP A 46 9.89 1.52 0.01
N ASP A 47 8.92 0.69 -0.34
CA ASP A 47 7.53 1.06 -0.51
C ASP A 47 6.86 1.42 0.83
N TRP A 48 7.20 0.70 1.92
CA TRP A 48 6.84 1.08 3.29
C TRP A 48 7.46 2.42 3.69
N TYR A 49 8.72 2.66 3.37
CA TYR A 49 9.39 3.95 3.63
C TYR A 49 8.72 5.10 2.88
N LEU A 50 8.44 4.94 1.58
CA LEU A 50 7.80 5.97 0.76
C LEU A 50 6.36 6.27 1.19
N ASP A 51 5.65 5.28 1.73
CA ASP A 51 4.34 5.50 2.34
C ASP A 51 4.44 6.36 3.60
N GLY A 52 5.34 5.98 4.51
CA GLY A 52 5.62 6.74 5.72
C GLY A 52 6.01 8.18 5.42
N TYR A 53 6.93 8.39 4.48
CA TYR A 53 7.38 9.71 4.04
C TYR A 53 6.24 10.60 3.59
N ARG A 54 5.33 10.07 2.78
CA ARG A 54 4.17 10.82 2.30
C ARG A 54 3.22 11.19 3.44
N VAL A 55 3.00 10.28 4.38
CA VAL A 55 2.18 10.55 5.57
C VAL A 55 2.85 11.59 6.45
N GLY A 56 4.16 11.50 6.68
CA GLY A 56 4.93 12.49 7.42
C GLY A 56 4.94 13.87 6.77
N LYS A 57 4.86 13.93 5.44
CA LYS A 57 4.82 15.21 4.71
C LYS A 57 3.44 15.86 4.72
N ASP A 58 2.39 15.10 4.41
CA ASP A 58 1.08 15.65 4.06
C ASP A 58 0.00 15.37 5.12
N PHE A 59 0.19 14.36 5.99
CA PHE A 59 -0.85 13.80 6.87
C PHE A 59 -0.35 13.47 8.28
N GLN A 60 0.55 14.32 8.81
CA GLN A 60 1.20 14.15 10.11
C GLN A 60 0.23 13.82 11.24
N ALA A 61 -0.84 14.59 11.37
CA ALA A 61 -1.84 14.42 12.42
C ALA A 61 -2.63 13.10 12.33
N GLN A 62 -2.56 12.39 11.19
CA GLN A 62 -3.25 11.12 10.97
C GLN A 62 -2.29 9.92 10.97
N SER A 63 -1.02 10.11 11.35
CA SER A 63 0.05 9.11 11.28
C SER A 63 -0.39 7.72 11.76
N GLN A 64 -0.92 7.63 12.98
CA GLN A 64 -1.38 6.39 13.59
C GLN A 64 -2.51 5.72 12.79
N SER A 65 -3.53 6.49 12.40
CA SER A 65 -4.63 5.98 11.57
C SER A 65 -4.13 5.45 10.23
N GLN A 66 -3.15 6.13 9.62
CA GLN A 66 -2.60 5.74 8.33
C GLN A 66 -1.73 4.49 8.43
N LEU A 67 -0.91 4.36 9.48
CA LEU A 67 -0.14 3.15 9.75
C LEU A 67 -1.07 1.95 9.99
N ASN A 68 -2.13 2.12 10.79
CA ASN A 68 -3.10 1.05 11.06
C ASN A 68 -3.81 0.57 9.80
N LYS A 69 -4.28 1.50 8.94
CA LYS A 69 -4.87 1.17 7.64
C LYS A 69 -3.89 0.39 6.75
N ARG A 70 -2.62 0.76 6.79
CA ARG A 70 -1.56 0.06 6.05
C ARG A 70 -1.33 -1.36 6.57
N ILE A 71 -1.23 -1.53 7.89
CA ILE A 71 -1.10 -2.86 8.51
C ILE A 71 -2.30 -3.73 8.18
N ASN A 72 -3.52 -3.19 8.25
CA ASN A 72 -4.73 -3.91 7.88
C ASN A 72 -4.73 -4.33 6.40
N TYR A 73 -4.27 -3.45 5.50
CA TYR A 73 -4.16 -3.76 4.07
C TYR A 73 -3.15 -4.89 3.77
N CYS A 74 -2.04 -4.91 4.50
CA CYS A 74 -0.96 -5.89 4.31
C CYS A 74 -1.08 -7.16 5.16
N GLY A 75 -2.06 -7.19 6.06
CA GLY A 75 -2.31 -8.29 6.99
C GLY A 75 -1.74 -8.01 8.37
N ARG A 76 -2.42 -8.53 9.41
CA ARG A 76 -2.16 -8.21 10.83
C ARG A 76 -0.76 -8.56 11.35
N ARG A 77 0.00 -9.40 10.64
CA ARG A 77 1.38 -9.79 10.99
C ARG A 77 2.37 -9.19 10.01
N VAL A 78 2.59 -7.89 10.14
CA VAL A 78 3.64 -7.18 9.39
C VAL A 78 4.97 -7.32 10.12
N PRO A 79 6.05 -7.76 9.44
CA PRO A 79 7.39 -7.77 10.00
C PRO A 79 7.81 -6.42 10.58
N GLU A 80 8.54 -6.44 11.69
CA GLU A 80 9.04 -5.24 12.36
C GLU A 80 9.87 -4.35 11.41
N GLU A 81 10.70 -4.96 10.56
CA GLU A 81 11.54 -4.24 9.60
C GLU A 81 10.76 -3.32 8.66
N LEU A 82 9.52 -3.69 8.29
CA LEU A 82 8.66 -2.90 7.42
C LEU A 82 7.99 -1.76 8.18
N ARG A 83 7.60 -2.01 9.44
CA ARG A 83 7.09 -0.96 10.35
C ARG A 83 8.16 0.09 10.63
N THR A 84 9.38 -0.34 10.92
CA THR A 84 10.53 0.54 11.12
C THR A 84 10.85 1.35 9.87
N ALA A 85 10.78 0.75 8.67
CA ALA A 85 10.98 1.48 7.42
C ALA A 85 9.94 2.60 7.25
N TRP A 86 8.67 2.33 7.59
CA TRP A 86 7.61 3.34 7.56
C TRP A 86 7.85 4.48 8.54
N PHE A 87 8.23 4.20 9.79
CA PHE A 87 8.56 5.26 10.76
C PHE A 87 9.75 6.11 10.30
N ASN A 88 10.82 5.48 9.79
CA ASN A 88 11.96 6.20 9.23
C ASN A 88 11.55 7.11 8.05
N GLY A 89 10.63 6.64 7.22
CA GLY A 89 10.04 7.44 6.15
C GLY A 89 9.26 8.63 6.71
N PHE A 90 8.37 8.36 7.66
CA PHE A 90 7.55 9.36 8.33
C PHE A 90 8.39 10.49 8.93
N ASP A 91 9.43 10.16 9.69
CA ASP A 91 10.33 11.14 10.30
C ASP A 91 11.05 11.99 9.26
N ALA A 92 11.49 11.37 8.15
CA ALA A 92 12.10 12.09 7.05
C ALA A 92 11.12 13.03 6.33
N GLY A 93 9.84 12.65 6.27
CA GLY A 93 8.78 13.48 5.69
C GLY A 93 8.31 14.61 6.62
N SER A 94 8.39 14.39 7.93
CA SER A 94 7.86 15.33 8.95
C SER A 94 8.80 16.49 9.27
N ASN A 95 9.96 16.58 8.62
CA ASN A 95 11.02 17.55 8.90
C ASN A 95 11.46 17.58 10.37
N GLY A 96 11.37 16.46 11.08
CA GLY A 96 11.74 16.36 12.50
C GLY A 96 10.70 16.91 13.48
N VAL A 97 9.44 17.13 13.04
CA VAL A 97 8.33 17.31 13.97
C VAL A 97 8.09 15.98 14.68
N GLN A 98 8.57 15.87 15.92
CA GLN A 98 8.27 14.74 16.78
C GLN A 98 6.79 14.79 17.15
N ILE A 99 6.05 13.78 16.68
CA ILE A 99 4.73 13.48 17.21
C ILE A 99 4.96 12.29 18.13
N ASP A 100 4.61 12.44 19.40
CA ASP A 100 4.64 11.34 20.35
C ASP A 100 3.61 10.29 19.90
N ILE A 101 4.09 9.27 19.20
CA ILE A 101 3.33 8.08 18.81
C ILE A 101 3.26 7.20 20.05
N GLU A 102 2.51 7.65 21.06
CA GLU A 102 2.23 6.85 22.26
C GLU A 102 1.35 5.65 21.86
N GLY A 103 1.77 4.45 22.28
CA GLY A 103 0.92 3.28 22.40
C GLY A 103 0.60 2.55 21.10
N TYR A 104 1.60 1.91 20.48
CA TYR A 104 1.31 0.74 19.64
C TYR A 104 1.29 -0.49 20.55
N ASP A 105 0.15 -0.72 21.20
CA ASP A 105 -0.10 -1.94 21.95
C ASP A 105 -0.42 -3.05 20.92
N GLU A 106 0.40 -4.11 20.85
CA GLU A 106 0.23 -5.20 19.87
C GLU A 106 -1.13 -5.94 20.05
N ASP A 107 -1.76 -5.69 21.20
CA ASP A 107 -3.01 -6.25 21.71
C ASP A 107 -4.25 -5.46 21.26
N ALA A 108 -4.09 -4.18 20.87
CA ALA A 108 -5.19 -3.25 20.60
C ALA A 108 -5.86 -3.43 19.22
N LEU A 109 -5.49 -4.48 18.48
CA LEU A 109 -6.04 -4.74 17.14
C LEU A 109 -7.54 -5.14 17.14
N LEU A 110 -8.25 -5.16 18.27
CA LEU A 110 -9.57 -5.78 18.37
C LEU A 110 -10.81 -4.88 18.50
N THR A 111 -10.73 -3.54 18.41
CA THR A 111 -11.94 -2.72 18.72
C THR A 111 -12.27 -1.53 17.82
N TYR A 112 -11.69 -1.40 16.62
CA TYR A 112 -12.20 -0.42 15.66
C TYR A 112 -13.03 -1.09 14.58
N ASP A 113 -14.27 -1.43 14.95
CA ASP A 113 -15.37 -1.51 13.98
C ASP A 113 -15.54 -0.10 13.42
N TYR A 114 -15.04 0.12 12.20
CA TYR A 114 -15.50 1.25 11.41
C TYR A 114 -16.90 0.89 10.96
N ASP A 115 -17.89 1.55 11.55
CA ASP A 115 -19.27 1.54 11.03
C ASP A 115 -19.22 1.98 9.56
N ASP A 116 -19.33 0.99 8.66
CA ASP A 116 -19.59 1.16 7.23
C ASP A 116 -21.02 1.70 7.07
N ASP A 117 -21.22 3.00 7.36
CA ASP A 117 -22.40 3.74 6.92
C ASP A 117 -22.24 4.15 5.44
N ASP A 118 -22.01 3.16 4.58
CA ASP A 118 -22.16 3.27 3.13
C ASP A 118 -23.56 2.79 2.73
N ARG A 119 -24.60 3.57 3.08
CA ARG A 119 -25.88 3.54 2.37
C ARG A 119 -26.03 4.84 1.59
N TYR A 120 -25.47 4.86 0.39
CA TYR A 120 -25.84 5.84 -0.63
C TYR A 120 -27.31 5.61 -0.99
N SER A 121 -28.17 6.59 -0.69
CA SER A 121 -29.48 6.72 -1.32
C SER A 121 -29.29 7.36 -2.69
N GLU A 122 -29.08 6.53 -3.69
CA GLU A 122 -29.54 6.85 -5.05
C GLU A 122 -31.06 6.68 -5.04
N ASP A 123 -31.76 7.60 -5.70
CA ASP A 123 -33.20 7.63 -6.09
C ASP A 123 -33.66 9.10 -5.92
N GLU A 124 -33.25 9.97 -6.82
CA GLU A 124 -33.89 10.27 -8.12
C GLU A 124 -35.05 11.26 -7.99
N GLU A 125 -34.92 12.28 -8.84
CA GLU A 125 -35.84 13.36 -9.11
C GLU A 125 -37.23 12.85 -9.51
N GLU A 126 -38.30 13.31 -8.84
CA GLU A 126 -39.51 13.87 -9.46
C GLU A 126 -40.43 14.56 -8.42
#